data_AF-A0A9E4I589-F1
#
_entry.id   AF-A0A9E4I589-F1
#
_cell.length_a   1.000
_cell.length_b   1.000
_cell.length_c   1.000
_cell.angle_alpha   90.00
_cell.angle_beta   90.00
_cell.angle_gamma   90.00
#
_symmetry.space_group_name_H-M   'P 1'
#
loop_
_entity.id
_entity.type
_entity.pdbx_description
1 polymer ?
#
loop_
_entity_poly.entity_id
_entity_poly.type
_entity_poly.pdbx_seq_one_letter_code
_entity_poly.pdbx_strand_id
1 'polypeptide(L)'
;MAIVQETIDTVREATGTYKHGFVTEIETERAPEGLSEDTIRFISAKKEEPDWLLQWRLKAFRHWLTMKEPVWAKVGYAPIDYQASSYYAAPKSAADGPTSLDEVDPELLETYAKLGIPLKEQEVLSGERNAAGDAVFDSVSVATTFRDRLEKDGILFCSFSDAVREHPELVRKYLGSVVPATDNFFATLNSAVFTDGSFCYIPPNTRCPMELSTYFRINASQTGQFERTLVIADKGSYVSYLEGCTAPQRDENQLHAAVVELVALDDAEIKYSTVQNWYPGDEEGRGGIYNFVTKRGLCEKRARISWTQVETGSAITWKYPSCVLKGDDSVGEFYSVAITNNRQQADTGTKMLHVGKNTRSRVIAKGVSAGHSQSTYRGRIRINPMAHGSRNYTQCDSLLIGDECAAHTVPYIEARNQSAQVEHEATTSKVSEDQIFYCRQRGIPEEEALTLIINGFCREVLQELPMEFAVEAQKLVGISLEGSVG
;
A
#
# COMPACT_ATOMS: atom_id res chain seq x y z
N MET A 1 1.17 5.41 46.73
CA MET A 1 2.44 4.96 46.11
C MET A 1 2.32 3.62 45.37
N ALA A 2 1.44 2.69 45.75
CA ALA A 2 1.22 1.46 44.96
C ALA A 2 0.33 1.65 43.70
N ILE A 3 -0.71 2.49 43.79
CA ILE A 3 -1.67 2.76 42.69
C ILE A 3 -1.02 3.50 41.50
N VAL A 4 0.06 4.26 41.75
CA VAL A 4 0.81 4.99 40.71
C VAL A 4 1.69 4.04 39.90
N GLN A 5 2.26 3.01 40.54
CA GLN A 5 3.07 2.01 39.85
C GLN A 5 2.20 1.09 39.00
N GLU A 6 1.04 0.67 39.51
CA GLU A 6 0.09 -0.16 38.77
C GLU A 6 -0.51 0.59 37.56
N THR A 7 -0.74 1.90 37.67
CA THR A 7 -1.16 2.74 36.53
C THR A 7 0.00 2.97 35.55
N ILE A 8 1.23 3.15 36.02
CA ILE A 8 2.43 3.25 35.16
C ILE A 8 2.73 1.92 34.47
N ASP A 9 2.46 0.78 35.11
CA ASP A 9 2.67 -0.56 34.58
C ASP A 9 1.54 -0.94 33.61
N THR A 10 0.28 -0.55 33.88
CA THR A 10 -0.85 -0.68 32.94
C THR A 10 -0.68 0.27 31.74
N VAL A 11 -0.15 1.47 31.97
CA VAL A 11 0.23 2.39 30.91
C VAL A 11 1.42 1.80 30.17
N ARG A 12 2.47 1.21 30.78
CA ARG A 12 3.56 0.51 30.07
C ARG A 12 3.13 -0.75 29.31
N GLU A 13 2.10 -1.46 29.76
CA GLU A 13 1.47 -2.54 28.98
C GLU A 13 0.60 -1.99 27.83
N ALA A 14 0.14 -0.74 27.92
CA ALA A 14 -0.60 -0.03 26.88
C ALA A 14 0.29 0.89 25.99
N THR A 15 1.50 1.24 26.44
CA THR A 15 2.42 2.24 25.86
C THR A 15 3.74 1.56 25.50
N GLY A 16 4.08 1.63 24.22
CA GLY A 16 5.42 1.30 23.74
C GLY A 16 5.58 -0.04 23.02
N THR A 17 4.57 -0.91 23.00
CA THR A 17 4.60 -2.14 22.20
C THR A 17 3.63 -2.04 21.02
N TYR A 18 4.19 -2.13 19.81
CA TYR A 18 3.41 -2.26 18.58
C TYR A 18 2.48 -3.47 18.71
N LYS A 19 1.17 -3.22 18.87
CA LYS A 19 0.16 -4.25 19.21
C LYS A 19 0.09 -5.41 18.21
N HIS A 20 0.49 -5.17 16.96
CA HIS A 20 0.53 -6.17 15.90
C HIS A 20 1.90 -6.85 15.77
N GLY A 21 2.83 -6.59 16.69
CA GLY A 21 4.22 -7.03 16.61
C GLY A 21 4.48 -8.52 16.85
N PHE A 22 3.43 -9.31 17.08
CA PHE A 22 3.56 -10.73 17.40
C PHE A 22 3.95 -11.58 16.16
N VAL A 23 4.77 -12.59 16.40
CA VAL A 23 5.17 -13.61 15.40
C VAL A 23 4.29 -14.84 15.59
N THR A 24 3.83 -15.43 14.49
CA THR A 24 3.14 -16.73 14.49
C THR A 24 4.15 -17.84 14.17
N GLU A 25 4.26 -18.86 15.03
CA GLU A 25 5.25 -19.95 14.88
C GLU A 25 4.74 -21.06 13.96
N ILE A 26 4.81 -20.83 12.64
CA ILE A 26 4.38 -21.83 11.65
C ILE A 26 5.61 -22.45 10.95
N GLU A 27 5.61 -23.77 10.77
CA GLU A 27 6.63 -24.44 9.97
C GLU A 27 6.64 -23.88 8.54
N THR A 28 7.75 -23.26 8.13
CA THR A 28 7.87 -22.53 6.87
C THR A 28 8.92 -23.17 5.98
N GLU A 29 8.58 -23.52 4.74
CA GLU A 29 9.55 -23.85 3.70
C GLU A 29 10.14 -22.54 3.15
N ARG A 30 11.47 -22.46 3.04
CA ARG A 30 12.17 -21.28 2.54
C ARG A 30 13.12 -21.63 1.40
N ALA A 31 13.28 -20.72 0.43
CA ALA A 31 14.39 -20.81 -0.51
C ALA A 31 15.72 -20.54 0.21
N PRO A 32 16.83 -21.11 -0.26
CA PRO A 32 18.16 -20.69 0.18
C PRO A 32 18.35 -19.19 0.05
N GLU A 33 19.13 -18.61 0.96
CA GLU A 33 19.56 -17.21 0.86
C GLU A 33 20.32 -16.97 -0.44
N GLY A 34 20.15 -15.79 -0.99
CA GLY A 34 20.85 -15.36 -2.20
C GLY A 34 19.93 -15.18 -3.39
N LEU A 35 20.28 -14.18 -4.21
CA LEU A 35 19.58 -13.88 -5.45
C LEU A 35 20.43 -14.29 -6.65
N SER A 36 19.97 -15.33 -7.35
CA SER A 36 20.61 -15.90 -8.53
C SER A 36 19.57 -16.34 -9.57
N GLU A 37 20.02 -16.73 -10.77
CA GLU A 37 19.12 -17.38 -11.74
C GLU A 37 18.53 -18.69 -11.19
N ASP A 38 19.26 -19.40 -10.33
CA ASP A 38 18.78 -20.64 -9.71
C ASP A 38 17.67 -20.37 -8.69
N THR A 39 17.77 -19.28 -7.92
CA THR A 39 16.69 -18.81 -7.03
C THR A 39 15.42 -18.52 -7.83
N ILE A 40 15.54 -17.86 -8.98
CA ILE A 40 14.40 -17.53 -9.85
C ILE A 40 13.79 -18.80 -10.46
N ARG A 41 14.62 -19.74 -10.92
CA ARG A 41 14.15 -21.04 -11.43
C ARG A 41 13.46 -21.84 -10.33
N PHE A 42 13.96 -21.78 -9.10
CA PHE A 42 13.34 -22.42 -7.94
C PHE A 42 11.94 -21.85 -7.68
N ILE A 43 11.80 -20.51 -7.61
CA ILE A 43 10.49 -19.85 -7.41
C ILE A 43 9.52 -20.25 -8.51
N SER A 44 9.96 -20.15 -9.76
CA SER A 44 9.14 -20.44 -10.94
C SER A 44 8.68 -21.90 -10.99
N ALA A 45 9.58 -22.85 -10.66
CA ALA A 45 9.25 -24.26 -10.57
C ALA A 45 8.29 -24.57 -9.42
N LYS A 46 8.49 -23.94 -8.25
CA LYS A 46 7.61 -24.11 -7.08
C LYS A 46 6.19 -23.60 -7.30
N LYS A 47 6.04 -22.54 -8.10
CA LYS A 47 4.74 -21.95 -8.44
C LYS A 47 4.14 -22.52 -9.75
N GLU A 48 4.76 -23.55 -10.32
CA GLU A 48 4.33 -24.21 -11.57
C GLU A 48 4.10 -23.23 -12.73
N GLU A 49 4.99 -22.24 -12.86
CA GLU A 49 4.81 -21.17 -13.83
C GLU A 49 5.07 -21.62 -15.27
N PRO A 50 4.38 -21.03 -16.27
CA PRO A 50 4.67 -21.27 -17.67
C PRO A 50 6.03 -20.67 -18.07
N ASP A 51 6.72 -21.29 -19.05
CA ASP A 51 8.07 -20.88 -19.47
C ASP A 51 8.17 -19.40 -19.86
N TRP A 52 7.12 -18.82 -20.44
CA TRP A 52 7.14 -17.40 -20.81
C TRP A 52 7.34 -16.48 -19.61
N LEU A 53 6.80 -16.83 -18.43
CA LEU A 53 6.94 -16.05 -17.21
C LEU A 53 8.33 -16.25 -16.60
N LEU A 54 8.86 -17.48 -16.60
CA LEU A 54 10.26 -17.74 -16.25
C LEU A 54 11.23 -16.90 -17.10
N GLN A 55 11.06 -16.88 -18.43
CA GLN A 55 11.89 -16.07 -19.31
C GLN A 55 11.76 -14.57 -19.04
N TRP A 56 10.56 -14.11 -18.66
CA TRP A 56 10.33 -12.72 -18.28
C TRP A 56 11.08 -12.36 -16.98
N ARG A 57 11.01 -13.22 -15.95
CA ARG A 57 11.75 -13.07 -14.68
C ARG A 57 13.26 -13.06 -14.87
N LEU A 58 13.80 -14.01 -15.65
CA LEU A 58 15.23 -14.08 -15.93
C LEU A 58 15.74 -12.85 -16.69
N LYS A 59 14.95 -12.30 -17.61
CA LYS A 59 15.28 -11.03 -18.28
C LYS A 59 15.29 -9.87 -17.31
N ALA A 60 14.30 -9.77 -16.43
CA ALA A 60 14.26 -8.75 -15.37
C ALA A 60 15.51 -8.82 -14.49
N PHE A 61 15.88 -10.02 -14.01
CA PHE A 61 17.06 -10.22 -13.19
C PHE A 61 18.37 -9.82 -13.89
N ARG A 62 18.57 -10.29 -15.13
CA ARG A 62 19.77 -9.91 -15.91
C ARG A 62 19.85 -8.40 -16.13
N HIS A 63 18.72 -7.74 -16.35
CA HIS A 63 18.69 -6.28 -16.44
C HIS A 63 19.01 -5.62 -15.09
N TRP A 64 18.43 -6.11 -14.00
CA TRP A 64 18.64 -5.60 -12.65
C TRP A 64 20.13 -5.58 -12.27
N LEU A 65 20.88 -6.64 -12.61
CA LEU A 65 22.34 -6.71 -12.39
C LEU A 65 23.13 -5.58 -13.07
N THR A 66 22.57 -4.93 -14.10
CA THR A 66 23.19 -3.79 -14.80
C THR A 66 22.80 -2.44 -14.21
N MET A 67 21.80 -2.41 -13.32
CA MET A 67 21.28 -1.20 -12.72
C MET A 67 22.08 -0.80 -11.48
N LYS A 68 22.01 0.49 -11.13
CA LYS A 68 22.52 1.00 -9.86
C LYS A 68 21.35 1.39 -8.98
N GLU A 69 21.44 1.07 -7.70
CA GLU A 69 20.43 1.48 -6.73
C GLU A 69 20.35 3.02 -6.66
N PRO A 70 19.15 3.61 -6.75
CA PRO A 70 18.99 5.06 -6.77
C PRO A 70 19.18 5.68 -5.38
N VAL A 71 19.91 6.81 -5.30
CA VAL A 71 20.23 7.53 -4.06
C VAL A 71 19.69 8.98 -4.02
N TRP A 72 18.73 9.30 -4.89
CA TRP A 72 18.25 10.68 -5.07
C TRP A 72 17.11 11.09 -4.13
N ALA A 73 16.39 10.12 -3.56
CA ALA A 73 15.28 10.40 -2.66
C ALA A 73 15.76 10.99 -1.34
N LYS A 74 14.88 11.72 -0.67
CA LYS A 74 15.17 12.32 0.64
C LYS A 74 14.97 11.29 1.75
N VAL A 75 15.66 10.17 1.63
CA VAL A 75 15.67 9.06 2.60
C VAL A 75 17.10 8.54 2.74
N GLY A 76 17.48 8.12 3.94
CA GLY A 76 18.76 7.49 4.21
C GLY A 76 18.58 6.15 4.93
N TYR A 77 19.12 5.09 4.35
CA TYR A 77 19.21 3.75 4.93
C TYR A 77 20.59 3.13 4.69
N ALA A 78 20.92 2.12 5.49
CA ALA A 78 22.09 1.29 5.26
C ALA A 78 21.93 0.50 3.94
N PRO A 79 23.01 0.26 3.18
CA PRO A 79 22.95 -0.55 1.97
C PRO A 79 22.31 -1.91 2.25
N ILE A 80 21.38 -2.32 1.39
CA ILE A 80 20.68 -3.59 1.51
C ILE A 80 21.57 -4.70 0.96
N ASP A 81 21.81 -5.75 1.75
CA ASP A 81 22.44 -6.97 1.28
C ASP A 81 21.41 -7.89 0.63
N TYR A 82 21.28 -7.75 -0.70
CA TYR A 82 20.37 -8.58 -1.50
C TYR A 82 20.74 -10.06 -1.52
N GLN A 83 21.94 -10.46 -1.09
CA GLN A 83 22.34 -11.86 -1.01
C GLN A 83 22.05 -12.50 0.35
N ALA A 84 21.84 -11.69 1.40
CA ALA A 84 21.50 -12.17 2.74
C ALA A 84 19.99 -12.44 2.94
N SER A 85 19.16 -12.15 1.93
CA SER A 85 17.70 -12.34 2.01
C SER A 85 17.27 -13.67 1.40
N SER A 86 16.23 -14.28 1.97
CA SER A 86 15.45 -15.32 1.29
C SER A 86 14.32 -14.68 0.48
N TYR A 87 14.14 -15.15 -0.76
CA TYR A 87 13.17 -14.60 -1.72
C TYR A 87 11.91 -15.46 -1.87
N TYR A 88 11.78 -16.52 -1.07
CA TYR A 88 10.59 -17.36 -1.05
C TYR A 88 10.42 -17.95 0.35
N ALA A 89 9.23 -17.79 0.89
CA ALA A 89 8.80 -18.45 2.12
C ALA A 89 7.32 -18.81 2.02
N ALA A 90 6.97 -20.05 2.33
CA ALA A 90 5.59 -20.52 2.35
C ALA A 90 5.37 -21.43 3.57
N PRO A 91 4.21 -21.35 4.25
CA PRO A 91 3.84 -22.33 5.26
C PRO A 91 3.86 -23.75 4.67
N LYS A 92 4.38 -24.75 5.38
CA LYS A 92 4.41 -26.15 4.89
C LYS A 92 3.01 -26.72 4.66
N SER A 93 2.02 -26.24 5.40
CA SER A 93 0.59 -26.57 5.22
C SER A 93 -0.04 -25.93 3.98
N ALA A 94 0.66 -25.02 3.30
CA ALA A 94 0.18 -24.33 2.10
C ALA A 94 0.61 -24.98 0.78
N ALA A 95 1.21 -26.18 0.80
CA ALA A 95 1.70 -26.85 -0.41
C ALA A 95 0.62 -27.06 -1.48
N ASP A 96 -0.65 -27.21 -1.08
CA ASP A 96 -1.80 -27.31 -1.97
C ASP A 96 -2.72 -26.05 -1.94
N GLY A 97 -2.46 -25.10 -1.04
CA GLY A 97 -3.36 -23.99 -0.71
C GLY A 97 -4.66 -24.50 -0.07
N PRO A 98 -5.09 -23.98 1.10
CA PRO A 98 -6.37 -24.39 1.68
C PRO A 98 -7.51 -24.01 0.72
N THR A 99 -8.22 -25.00 0.20
CA THR A 99 -9.39 -24.81 -0.68
C THR A 99 -10.63 -24.38 0.10
N SER A 100 -10.57 -24.48 1.42
CA SER A 100 -11.59 -24.01 2.35
C SER A 100 -10.95 -23.51 3.64
N LEU A 101 -11.68 -22.66 4.38
CA LEU A 101 -11.26 -22.14 5.68
C LEU A 101 -11.01 -23.23 6.74
N ASP A 102 -11.55 -24.44 6.55
CA ASP A 102 -11.36 -25.57 7.45
C ASP A 102 -10.00 -26.26 7.25
N GLU A 103 -9.32 -26.01 6.13
CA GLU A 103 -7.97 -26.51 5.82
C GLU A 103 -6.87 -25.54 6.26
N VAL A 104 -7.24 -24.35 6.75
CA VAL A 104 -6.32 -23.32 7.24
C VAL A 104 -5.80 -23.70 8.63
N ASP A 105 -4.49 -23.52 8.86
CA ASP A 105 -3.87 -23.75 10.17
C ASP A 105 -4.60 -22.97 11.28
N PRO A 106 -5.01 -23.62 12.39
CA PRO A 106 -5.67 -22.94 13.51
C PRO A 106 -4.90 -21.72 14.04
N GLU A 107 -3.57 -21.73 13.99
CA GLU A 107 -2.76 -20.59 14.40
C GLU A 107 -2.88 -19.41 13.44
N LEU A 108 -3.04 -19.65 12.12
CA LEU A 108 -3.36 -18.61 11.14
C LEU A 108 -4.74 -18.01 11.45
N LEU A 109 -5.75 -18.85 11.68
CA LEU A 109 -7.09 -18.38 12.03
C LEU A 109 -7.10 -17.52 13.30
N GLU A 110 -6.37 -17.93 14.34
CA GLU A 110 -6.21 -17.15 15.57
C GLU A 110 -5.46 -15.84 15.32
N THR A 111 -4.44 -15.87 14.46
CA THR A 111 -3.64 -14.72 14.07
C THR A 111 -4.49 -13.65 13.36
N TYR A 112 -5.34 -14.03 12.42
CA TYR A 112 -6.27 -13.11 11.76
C TYR A 112 -7.37 -12.62 12.72
N ALA A 113 -7.87 -13.47 13.62
CA ALA A 113 -8.80 -13.06 14.67
C ALA A 113 -8.18 -12.00 15.61
N LYS A 114 -6.90 -12.16 15.99
CA LYS A 114 -6.14 -11.17 16.78
C LYS A 114 -5.94 -9.84 16.03
N LEU A 115 -5.80 -9.90 14.71
CA LEU A 115 -5.77 -8.69 13.87
C LEU A 115 -7.15 -8.04 13.69
N GLY A 116 -8.23 -8.67 14.16
CA GLY A 116 -9.60 -8.20 13.97
C GLY A 116 -10.14 -8.45 12.56
N ILE A 117 -9.52 -9.36 11.80
CA ILE A 117 -9.91 -9.70 10.43
C ILE A 117 -10.82 -10.93 10.47
N PRO A 118 -12.13 -10.79 10.19
CA PRO A 118 -13.04 -11.92 10.19
C PRO A 118 -12.77 -12.81 8.97
N LEU A 119 -12.20 -14.00 9.20
CA LEU A 119 -11.97 -15.00 8.14
C LEU A 119 -13.15 -15.95 7.92
N LYS A 120 -13.96 -16.22 8.96
CA LYS A 120 -15.16 -17.07 8.83
C LYS A 120 -16.36 -16.23 8.40
N GLU A 121 -17.24 -16.84 7.59
CA GLU A 121 -18.62 -16.41 7.34
C GLU A 121 -19.48 -16.49 8.62
N GLN A 122 -19.04 -15.92 9.74
CA GLN A 122 -19.86 -15.87 10.95
C GLN A 122 -21.03 -14.92 10.72
N GLU A 123 -22.11 -15.54 10.23
CA GLU A 123 -23.48 -15.08 10.22
C GLU A 123 -23.64 -13.60 9.91
N VAL A 124 -23.81 -13.38 8.61
CA VAL A 124 -24.60 -12.30 7.99
C VAL A 124 -26.03 -12.34 8.54
N LEU A 125 -26.21 -12.03 9.83
CA LEU A 125 -27.50 -11.93 10.50
C LEU A 125 -28.01 -10.48 10.60
N SER A 126 -27.34 -9.52 9.95
CA SER A 126 -27.82 -8.13 9.89
C SER A 126 -27.74 -7.45 8.52
N GLY A 127 -27.31 -8.13 7.45
CA GLY A 127 -27.39 -7.58 6.09
C GLY A 127 -26.47 -6.38 5.78
N GLU A 128 -25.42 -6.14 6.56
CA GLU A 128 -24.62 -4.90 6.46
C GLU A 128 -23.12 -5.08 6.12
N ARG A 129 -22.64 -6.24 5.64
CA ARG A 129 -21.27 -6.35 5.10
C ARG A 129 -21.23 -7.00 3.71
N ASN A 130 -20.93 -6.18 2.70
CA ASN A 130 -20.69 -6.59 1.32
C ASN A 130 -19.22 -6.30 0.97
N ALA A 131 -18.29 -7.12 1.45
CA ALA A 131 -16.89 -7.07 1.07
C ALA A 131 -16.35 -8.49 0.85
N ALA A 132 -15.66 -8.71 -0.27
CA ALA A 132 -14.91 -9.95 -0.53
C ALA A 132 -13.45 -9.76 -0.11
N GLY A 133 -12.95 -10.63 0.75
CA GLY A 133 -11.58 -10.58 1.27
C GLY A 133 -10.71 -11.72 0.72
N ASP A 134 -9.49 -11.39 0.33
CA ASP A 134 -8.37 -12.31 0.17
C ASP A 134 -7.34 -12.07 1.28
N ALA A 135 -6.95 -13.12 1.99
CA ALA A 135 -6.01 -13.03 3.10
C ALA A 135 -4.65 -13.59 2.67
N VAL A 136 -3.61 -12.75 2.57
CA VAL A 136 -2.27 -13.14 2.15
C VAL A 136 -1.33 -13.15 3.35
N PHE A 137 -0.64 -14.28 3.56
CA PHE A 137 0.34 -14.47 4.62
C PHE A 137 1.69 -14.82 4.03
N ASP A 138 2.72 -14.01 4.32
CA ASP A 138 4.06 -14.04 3.73
C ASP A 138 4.06 -13.90 2.19
N SER A 139 3.84 -15.00 1.47
CA SER A 139 3.91 -15.10 0.01
C SER A 139 2.83 -16.02 -0.59
N VAL A 140 1.76 -16.30 0.14
CA VAL A 140 0.68 -17.19 -0.33
C VAL A 140 -0.69 -16.65 0.12
N SER A 141 -1.69 -16.70 -0.77
CA SER A 141 -3.09 -16.50 -0.40
C SER A 141 -3.62 -17.69 0.42
N VAL A 142 -4.25 -17.39 1.55
CA VAL A 142 -4.72 -18.34 2.56
C VAL A 142 -6.23 -18.55 2.50
N ALA A 143 -7.01 -17.59 1.98
CA ALA A 143 -8.45 -17.78 1.76
C ALA A 143 -9.01 -16.64 0.90
N THR A 144 -9.78 -16.99 -0.13
CA THR A 144 -10.62 -16.04 -0.88
C THR A 144 -12.09 -16.27 -0.55
N THR A 145 -12.76 -15.27 0.02
CA THR A 145 -14.20 -15.33 0.34
C THR A 145 -15.05 -14.85 -0.85
N PHE A 146 -16.29 -15.34 -0.98
CA PHE A 146 -17.27 -14.94 -2.01
C PHE A 146 -16.93 -15.26 -3.49
N ARG A 147 -16.00 -16.18 -3.75
CA ARG A 147 -15.59 -16.61 -5.11
C ARG A 147 -16.80 -16.97 -6.00
N ASP A 148 -17.69 -17.84 -5.52
CA ASP A 148 -18.90 -18.25 -6.26
C ASP A 148 -19.84 -17.11 -6.64
N ARG A 149 -19.87 -16.03 -5.84
CA ARG A 149 -20.73 -14.87 -6.11
C ARG A 149 -20.10 -13.94 -7.14
N LEU A 150 -18.78 -13.74 -7.07
CA LEU A 150 -18.02 -12.96 -8.04
C LEU A 150 -17.97 -13.65 -9.41
N GLU A 151 -17.78 -14.97 -9.43
CA GLU A 151 -17.76 -15.78 -10.65
C GLU A 151 -19.09 -15.72 -11.42
N LYS A 152 -20.24 -15.62 -10.73
CA LYS A 152 -21.56 -15.44 -11.38
C LYS A 152 -21.65 -14.14 -12.18
N ASP A 153 -20.95 -13.09 -11.74
CA ASP A 153 -20.87 -11.80 -12.42
C ASP A 153 -19.68 -11.75 -13.40
N GLY A 154 -18.96 -12.86 -13.57
CA GLY A 154 -17.77 -12.99 -14.42
C GLY A 154 -16.53 -12.27 -13.88
N ILE A 155 -16.55 -11.85 -12.61
CA ILE A 155 -15.44 -11.18 -11.94
C ILE A 155 -14.43 -12.23 -11.50
N LEU A 156 -13.17 -12.03 -11.89
CA LEU A 156 -12.06 -12.85 -11.43
C LEU A 156 -11.37 -12.11 -10.28
N PHE A 157 -11.36 -12.70 -9.09
CA PHE A 157 -10.59 -12.20 -7.95
C PHE A 157 -9.92 -13.40 -7.29
N CYS A 158 -8.61 -13.49 -7.43
CA CYS A 158 -7.80 -14.63 -6.98
C CYS A 158 -6.34 -14.20 -6.78
N SER A 159 -5.50 -15.14 -6.31
CA SER A 159 -4.07 -14.90 -6.23
C SER A 159 -3.45 -14.70 -7.61
N PHE A 160 -2.30 -14.02 -7.68
CA PHE A 160 -1.56 -13.86 -8.91
C PHE A 160 -1.12 -15.22 -9.48
N SER A 161 -0.75 -16.14 -8.60
CA SER A 161 -0.35 -17.51 -8.95
C SER A 161 -1.51 -18.28 -9.62
N ASP A 162 -2.73 -18.17 -9.10
CA ASP A 162 -3.92 -18.80 -9.69
C ASP A 162 -4.23 -18.20 -11.05
N ALA A 163 -4.18 -16.87 -11.18
CA ALA A 163 -4.41 -16.20 -12.45
C ALA A 163 -3.41 -16.62 -13.54
N VAL A 164 -2.15 -16.90 -13.18
CA VAL A 164 -1.14 -17.42 -14.11
C VAL A 164 -1.48 -18.83 -14.58
N ARG A 165 -2.02 -19.68 -13.70
CA ARG A 165 -2.39 -21.08 -14.02
C ARG A 165 -3.70 -21.17 -14.79
N GLU A 166 -4.74 -20.50 -14.31
CA GLU A 166 -6.11 -20.57 -14.82
C GLU A 166 -6.36 -19.60 -15.99
N HIS A 167 -5.70 -18.44 -16.00
CA HIS A 167 -5.91 -17.36 -16.97
C HIS A 167 -4.61 -16.81 -17.60
N PRO A 168 -3.68 -17.67 -18.09
CA PRO A 168 -2.35 -17.25 -18.54
C PRO A 168 -2.38 -16.22 -19.67
N GLU A 169 -3.34 -16.29 -20.59
CA GLU A 169 -3.44 -15.33 -21.70
C GLU A 169 -3.78 -13.92 -21.23
N LEU A 170 -4.65 -13.82 -20.22
CA LEU A 170 -5.09 -12.53 -19.67
C LEU A 170 -3.97 -11.88 -18.87
N VAL A 171 -3.29 -12.65 -18.01
CA VAL A 171 -2.11 -12.18 -17.28
C VAL A 171 -1.02 -11.75 -18.25
N ARG A 172 -0.69 -12.57 -19.25
CA ARG A 172 0.35 -12.25 -20.24
C ARG A 172 0.05 -11.00 -21.05
N LYS A 173 -1.23 -10.70 -21.30
CA LYS A 173 -1.65 -9.48 -22.03
C LYS A 173 -1.36 -8.20 -21.24
N TYR A 174 -1.55 -8.22 -19.92
CA TYR A 174 -1.52 -7.00 -19.09
C TYR A 174 -0.32 -6.88 -18.15
N LEU A 175 0.34 -7.98 -17.79
CA LEU A 175 1.53 -7.97 -16.93
C LEU A 175 2.64 -7.11 -17.55
N GLY A 176 3.07 -6.09 -16.81
CA GLY A 176 4.11 -5.17 -17.24
C GLY A 176 3.68 -4.17 -18.31
N SER A 177 2.38 -4.10 -18.62
CA SER A 177 1.84 -3.12 -19.59
C SER A 177 1.85 -1.69 -19.05
N VAL A 178 1.81 -1.53 -17.71
CA VAL A 178 1.78 -0.23 -17.03
C VAL A 178 3.08 0.00 -16.28
N VAL A 179 3.60 -1.02 -15.58
CA VAL A 179 4.90 -1.02 -14.90
C VAL A 179 5.79 -2.09 -15.53
N PRO A 180 6.54 -1.76 -16.60
CA PRO A 180 7.42 -2.71 -17.27
C PRO A 180 8.46 -3.32 -16.32
N ALA A 181 8.96 -4.50 -16.68
CA ALA A 181 10.04 -5.16 -15.94
C ALA A 181 11.35 -4.35 -15.85
N THR A 182 11.48 -3.27 -16.61
CA THR A 182 12.65 -2.38 -16.65
C THR A 182 12.35 -0.98 -16.11
N ASP A 183 11.23 -0.78 -15.40
CA ASP A 183 10.74 0.55 -15.01
C ASP A 183 11.70 1.30 -14.08
N ASN A 184 12.07 0.68 -12.97
CA ASN A 184 13.00 1.23 -11.99
C ASN A 184 13.65 0.10 -11.19
N PHE A 185 14.67 0.40 -10.40
CA PHE A 185 15.49 -0.60 -9.71
C PHE A 185 14.66 -1.61 -8.89
N PHE A 186 13.74 -1.14 -8.04
CA PHE A 186 12.93 -2.01 -7.18
C PHE A 186 11.80 -2.70 -7.94
N ALA A 187 11.22 -2.08 -8.97
CA ALA A 187 10.25 -2.73 -9.84
C ALA A 187 10.89 -3.84 -10.69
N THR A 188 12.13 -3.66 -11.15
CA THR A 188 12.90 -4.69 -11.87
C THR A 188 13.24 -5.85 -10.93
N LEU A 189 13.65 -5.56 -9.69
CA LEU A 189 13.87 -6.57 -8.65
C LEU A 189 12.60 -7.37 -8.38
N ASN A 190 11.49 -6.69 -8.08
CA ASN A 190 10.17 -7.32 -7.90
C ASN A 190 9.81 -8.21 -9.11
N SER A 191 10.02 -7.72 -10.34
CA SER A 191 9.75 -8.49 -11.55
C SER A 191 10.62 -9.75 -11.69
N ALA A 192 11.78 -9.82 -11.05
CA ALA A 192 12.56 -11.06 -11.01
C ALA A 192 12.00 -12.06 -9.98
N VAL A 193 11.61 -11.58 -8.80
CA VAL A 193 11.47 -12.43 -7.60
C VAL A 193 10.09 -12.47 -6.96
N PHE A 194 9.09 -11.72 -7.46
CA PHE A 194 7.76 -11.73 -6.84
C PHE A 194 7.20 -13.14 -6.75
N THR A 195 6.67 -13.52 -5.60
CA THR A 195 6.22 -14.88 -5.33
C THR A 195 4.72 -15.02 -5.46
N ASP A 196 3.98 -13.95 -5.20
CA ASP A 196 2.53 -13.91 -5.31
C ASP A 196 2.00 -12.47 -5.37
N GLY A 197 0.70 -12.30 -5.25
CA GLY A 197 0.00 -11.03 -5.12
C GLY A 197 -1.47 -11.24 -5.48
N SER A 198 -2.16 -10.18 -5.89
CA SER A 198 -3.58 -10.26 -6.23
C SER A 198 -3.82 -10.02 -7.71
N PHE A 199 -4.73 -10.80 -8.30
CA PHE A 199 -5.23 -10.58 -9.64
C PHE A 199 -6.73 -10.30 -9.61
N CYS A 200 -7.12 -9.20 -10.25
CA CYS A 200 -8.52 -8.82 -10.37
C CYS A 200 -8.85 -8.45 -11.82
N TYR A 201 -9.89 -9.06 -12.38
CA TYR A 201 -10.47 -8.69 -13.67
C TYR A 201 -11.98 -8.48 -13.54
N ILE A 202 -12.43 -7.31 -13.96
CA ILE A 202 -13.84 -6.94 -13.98
C ILE A 202 -14.32 -6.91 -15.45
N PRO A 203 -15.31 -7.72 -15.83
CA PRO A 203 -15.75 -7.82 -17.21
C PRO A 203 -16.50 -6.56 -17.69
N PRO A 204 -16.70 -6.40 -19.01
CA PRO A 204 -17.32 -5.21 -19.57
C PRO A 204 -18.73 -4.94 -19.04
N ASN A 205 -19.01 -3.68 -18.72
CA ASN A 205 -20.28 -3.16 -18.19
C ASN A 205 -20.71 -3.78 -16.86
N THR A 206 -19.78 -4.36 -16.11
CA THR A 206 -20.05 -4.93 -14.79
C THR A 206 -19.61 -3.99 -13.68
N ARG A 207 -20.52 -3.71 -12.75
CA ARG A 207 -20.19 -3.05 -11.49
C ARG A 207 -19.97 -4.13 -10.43
N CYS A 208 -18.76 -4.19 -9.86
CA CYS A 208 -18.47 -5.10 -8.77
C CYS A 208 -19.50 -4.90 -7.65
N PRO A 209 -20.21 -5.95 -7.20
CA PRO A 209 -21.32 -5.83 -6.27
C PRO A 209 -20.87 -5.51 -4.83
N MET A 210 -19.56 -5.60 -4.58
CA MET A 210 -18.93 -5.42 -3.27
C MET A 210 -17.54 -4.82 -3.42
N GLU A 211 -17.01 -4.35 -2.30
CA GLU A 211 -15.61 -3.93 -2.18
C GLU A 211 -14.72 -5.18 -2.17
N LEU A 212 -13.68 -5.19 -3.02
CA LEU A 212 -12.67 -6.23 -2.97
C LEU A 212 -11.58 -5.80 -1.99
N SER A 213 -11.10 -6.68 -1.14
CA SER A 213 -10.07 -6.38 -0.15
C SER A 213 -9.02 -7.47 -0.19
N THR A 214 -7.74 -7.09 -0.20
CA THR A 214 -6.64 -8.01 0.11
C THR A 214 -5.91 -7.51 1.34
N TYR A 215 -5.67 -8.41 2.30
CA TYR A 215 -4.90 -8.10 3.48
C TYR A 215 -3.58 -8.86 3.50
N PHE A 216 -2.47 -8.12 3.48
CA PHE A 216 -1.11 -8.65 3.50
C PHE A 216 -0.54 -8.62 4.92
N ARG A 217 -0.03 -9.76 5.38
CA ARG A 217 0.75 -9.85 6.61
C ARG A 217 2.13 -10.45 6.34
N ILE A 218 3.18 -9.73 6.73
CA ILE A 218 4.54 -10.27 6.81
C ILE A 218 4.65 -11.02 8.14
N ASN A 219 5.18 -12.23 8.15
CA ASN A 219 5.43 -13.01 9.37
C ASN A 219 6.82 -13.63 9.40
N ALA A 220 7.32 -14.16 8.29
CA ALA A 220 8.63 -14.78 8.19
C ALA A 220 9.77 -13.78 8.43
N SER A 221 10.81 -14.25 9.14
CA SER A 221 12.04 -13.50 9.39
C SER A 221 12.95 -13.48 8.16
N GLN A 222 13.65 -12.37 7.91
CA GLN A 222 14.71 -12.29 6.88
C GLN A 222 14.24 -12.64 5.46
N THR A 223 12.94 -12.46 5.20
CA THR A 223 12.33 -12.61 3.88
C THR A 223 12.01 -11.23 3.31
N GLY A 224 12.44 -10.96 2.08
CA GLY A 224 11.93 -9.80 1.36
C GLY A 224 10.51 -10.08 0.88
N GLN A 225 9.56 -9.17 1.12
CA GLN A 225 8.21 -9.32 0.61
C GLN A 225 8.11 -8.64 -0.76
N PHE A 226 7.89 -9.45 -1.79
CA PHE A 226 7.73 -9.00 -3.17
C PHE A 226 6.40 -9.48 -3.69
N GLU A 227 5.42 -8.59 -3.67
CA GLU A 227 4.08 -8.86 -4.17
C GLU A 227 3.81 -8.09 -5.46
N ARG A 228 2.94 -8.64 -6.31
CA ARG A 228 2.49 -7.96 -7.52
C ARG A 228 0.97 -8.02 -7.66
N THR A 229 0.35 -6.85 -7.68
CA THR A 229 -1.10 -6.71 -7.85
C THR A 229 -1.44 -6.20 -9.24
N LEU A 230 -2.36 -6.88 -9.93
CA LEU A 230 -2.84 -6.52 -11.25
C LEU A 230 -4.37 -6.41 -11.24
N VAL A 231 -4.89 -5.19 -11.37
CA VAL A 231 -6.33 -4.93 -11.42
C VAL A 231 -6.70 -4.38 -12.80
N ILE A 232 -7.61 -5.06 -13.48
CA ILE A 232 -8.07 -4.72 -14.81
C ILE A 232 -9.59 -4.48 -14.76
N ALA A 233 -10.00 -3.25 -15.02
CA ALA A 233 -11.40 -2.87 -15.20
C ALA A 233 -11.68 -2.72 -16.69
N ASP A 234 -12.44 -3.65 -17.26
CA ASP A 234 -12.80 -3.61 -18.68
C ASP A 234 -13.86 -2.53 -18.98
N LYS A 235 -14.24 -2.38 -20.23
CA LYS A 235 -15.04 -1.24 -20.71
C LYS A 235 -16.32 -1.05 -19.89
N GLY A 236 -16.53 0.14 -19.35
CA GLY A 236 -17.73 0.50 -18.59
C GLY A 236 -17.87 -0.22 -17.25
N SER A 237 -16.80 -0.85 -16.75
CA SER A 237 -16.83 -1.59 -15.50
C SER A 237 -16.46 -0.72 -14.30
N TYR A 238 -16.80 -1.17 -13.10
CA TYR A 238 -16.46 -0.50 -11.84
C TYR A 238 -15.93 -1.49 -10.83
N VAL A 239 -14.85 -1.12 -10.13
CA VAL A 239 -14.37 -1.82 -8.94
C VAL A 239 -13.84 -0.84 -7.91
N SER A 240 -14.03 -1.20 -6.66
CA SER A 240 -13.34 -0.57 -5.55
C SER A 240 -12.58 -1.67 -4.80
N TYR A 241 -11.28 -1.46 -4.70
CA TYR A 241 -10.29 -2.41 -4.24
C TYR A 241 -9.55 -1.80 -3.05
N LEU A 242 -9.38 -2.58 -2.00
CA LEU A 242 -8.65 -2.22 -0.80
C LEU A 242 -7.44 -3.13 -0.62
N GLU A 243 -6.33 -2.52 -0.22
CA GLU A 243 -5.12 -3.19 0.23
C GLU A 243 -4.85 -2.82 1.70
N GLY A 244 -4.86 -3.81 2.60
CA GLY A 244 -4.43 -3.67 3.98
C GLY A 244 -3.05 -4.30 4.19
N CYS A 245 -2.18 -3.68 5.00
CA CYS A 245 -0.87 -4.26 5.31
C CYS A 245 -0.49 -4.11 6.80
N THR A 246 -0.07 -5.20 7.45
CA THR A 246 0.57 -5.20 8.79
C THR A 246 1.79 -6.13 8.87
N ALA A 247 2.67 -5.90 9.84
CA ALA A 247 3.89 -6.69 10.04
C ALA A 247 4.08 -7.10 11.51
N PRO A 248 5.08 -7.93 11.83
CA PRO A 248 5.53 -8.21 13.19
C PRO A 248 6.61 -7.19 13.61
N GLN A 249 6.93 -7.16 14.90
CA GLN A 249 8.02 -6.37 15.45
C GLN A 249 9.34 -7.14 15.28
N ARG A 250 10.33 -6.53 14.65
CA ARG A 250 11.67 -7.11 14.44
C ARG A 250 12.76 -6.05 14.49
N ASP A 251 13.92 -6.46 14.98
CA ASP A 251 15.10 -5.60 15.08
C ASP A 251 15.83 -5.47 13.73
N GLU A 252 15.69 -6.43 12.81
CA GLU A 252 16.22 -6.32 11.46
C GLU A 252 15.28 -5.57 10.51
N ASN A 253 15.86 -4.77 9.62
CA ASN A 253 15.09 -4.13 8.56
C ASN A 253 14.62 -5.15 7.53
N GLN A 254 13.33 -5.06 7.16
CA GLN A 254 12.73 -5.88 6.11
C GLN A 254 12.36 -5.02 4.91
N LEU A 255 12.66 -5.53 3.71
CA LEU A 255 12.29 -4.88 2.46
C LEU A 255 10.93 -5.37 1.98
N HIS A 256 9.97 -4.44 1.88
CA HIS A 256 8.72 -4.62 1.18
C HIS A 256 8.78 -3.83 -0.14
N ALA A 257 8.82 -4.54 -1.27
CA ALA A 257 8.90 -3.95 -2.59
C ALA A 257 7.78 -4.47 -3.50
N ALA A 258 6.61 -3.87 -3.36
CA ALA A 258 5.42 -4.20 -4.15
C ALA A 258 5.36 -3.48 -5.50
N VAL A 259 4.70 -4.12 -6.47
CA VAL A 259 4.30 -3.49 -7.73
C VAL A 259 2.80 -3.60 -7.92
N VAL A 260 2.13 -2.48 -8.18
CA VAL A 260 0.69 -2.44 -8.46
C VAL A 260 0.45 -1.85 -9.84
N GLU A 261 -0.25 -2.60 -10.69
CA GLU A 261 -0.67 -2.19 -12.03
C GLU A 261 -2.21 -2.10 -12.08
N LEU A 262 -2.73 -0.91 -12.37
CA LEU A 262 -4.16 -0.71 -12.64
C LEU A 262 -4.38 -0.40 -14.12
N VAL A 263 -5.31 -1.09 -14.75
CA VAL A 263 -5.70 -0.87 -16.14
C VAL A 263 -7.19 -0.57 -16.18
N ALA A 264 -7.55 0.71 -16.35
CA ALA A 264 -8.94 1.12 -16.53
C ALA A 264 -9.20 1.38 -18.02
N LEU A 265 -9.96 0.50 -18.66
CA LEU A 265 -10.36 0.65 -20.05
C LEU A 265 -11.46 1.70 -20.22
N ASP A 266 -11.93 1.89 -21.46
CA ASP A 266 -12.90 2.93 -21.79
C ASP A 266 -14.11 2.94 -20.83
N ASP A 267 -14.51 4.10 -20.32
CA ASP A 267 -15.64 4.26 -19.40
C ASP A 267 -15.52 3.51 -18.06
N ALA A 268 -14.38 2.91 -17.75
CA ALA A 268 -14.18 2.13 -16.53
C ALA A 268 -13.74 3.01 -15.34
N GLU A 269 -14.07 2.59 -14.11
CA GLU A 269 -13.66 3.27 -12.88
C GLU A 269 -13.03 2.28 -11.89
N ILE A 270 -11.82 2.61 -11.42
CA ILE A 270 -11.12 1.88 -10.36
C ILE A 270 -10.92 2.82 -9.18
N LYS A 271 -11.42 2.44 -8.00
CA LYS A 271 -11.02 3.01 -6.72
C LYS A 271 -10.03 2.06 -6.06
N TYR A 272 -8.85 2.57 -5.70
CA TYR A 272 -7.81 1.79 -5.05
C TYR A 272 -7.47 2.44 -3.72
N SER A 273 -7.84 1.78 -2.64
CA SER A 273 -7.60 2.23 -1.28
C SER A 273 -6.45 1.44 -0.66
N THR A 274 -5.61 2.09 0.13
CA THR A 274 -4.53 1.43 0.88
C THR A 274 -4.52 1.92 2.33
N VAL A 275 -4.57 1.00 3.29
CA VAL A 275 -4.39 1.29 4.72
C VAL A 275 -3.20 0.47 5.22
N GLN A 276 -2.07 1.12 5.48
CA GLN A 276 -0.84 0.46 5.90
C GLN A 276 -0.48 0.84 7.33
N ASN A 277 -0.22 -0.17 8.17
CA ASN A 277 0.28 0.00 9.52
C ASN A 277 1.45 -0.96 9.79
N TRP A 278 2.65 -0.55 9.38
CA TRP A 278 3.87 -1.34 9.52
C TRP A 278 4.52 -1.18 10.91
N TYR A 279 5.57 -1.96 11.19
CA TYR A 279 6.43 -1.73 12.36
C TYR A 279 7.49 -0.64 12.04
N PRO A 280 7.51 0.51 12.76
CA PRO A 280 8.36 1.65 12.39
C PRO A 280 9.81 1.51 12.82
N GLY A 281 10.16 0.46 13.56
CA GLY A 281 11.39 0.38 14.33
C GLY A 281 11.21 0.88 15.75
N ASP A 282 12.28 0.81 16.55
CA ASP A 282 12.31 1.39 17.89
C ASP A 282 12.47 2.93 17.85
N GLU A 283 12.45 3.58 19.02
CA GLU A 283 12.58 5.04 19.16
C GLU A 283 13.92 5.57 18.59
N GLU A 284 14.97 4.73 18.58
CA GLU A 284 16.29 5.05 18.02
C GLU A 284 16.38 4.75 16.50
N GLY A 285 15.30 4.26 15.89
CA GLY A 285 15.23 3.94 14.46
C GLY A 285 15.88 2.61 14.07
N ARG A 286 16.06 1.68 15.02
CA ARG A 286 16.53 0.31 14.73
C ARG A 286 15.36 -0.56 14.31
N GLY A 287 15.58 -1.38 13.28
CA GLY A 287 14.56 -2.24 12.71
C GLY A 287 13.52 -1.48 11.89
N GLY A 288 12.38 -2.13 11.68
CA GLY A 288 11.26 -1.58 10.90
C GLY A 288 11.38 -1.77 9.39
N ILE A 289 10.33 -1.38 8.67
CA ILE A 289 10.15 -1.76 7.26
C ILE A 289 10.63 -0.69 6.28
N TYR A 290 11.31 -1.13 5.23
CA TYR A 290 11.58 -0.35 4.02
C TYR A 290 10.48 -0.62 3.00
N ASN A 291 9.63 0.37 2.76
CA ASN A 291 8.44 0.28 1.92
C ASN A 291 8.69 0.98 0.57
N PHE A 292 9.24 0.22 -0.40
CA PHE A 292 9.71 0.73 -1.70
C PHE A 292 8.80 0.26 -2.83
N VAL A 293 7.70 0.98 -3.04
CA VAL A 293 6.56 0.51 -3.84
C VAL A 293 6.39 1.30 -5.13
N THR A 294 6.13 0.57 -6.22
CA THR A 294 5.76 1.16 -7.51
C THR A 294 4.31 0.86 -7.84
N LYS A 295 3.42 1.85 -7.64
CA LYS A 295 2.01 1.77 -8.09
C LYS A 295 1.78 2.66 -9.31
N ARG A 296 1.13 2.15 -10.34
CA ARG A 296 0.76 2.96 -11.52
C ARG A 296 -0.53 2.47 -12.15
N GLY A 297 -1.39 3.43 -12.49
CA GLY A 297 -2.63 3.23 -13.20
C GLY A 297 -2.59 3.80 -14.61
N LEU A 298 -3.21 3.12 -15.56
CA LEU A 298 -3.42 3.55 -16.93
C LEU A 298 -4.92 3.80 -17.15
N CYS A 299 -5.27 5.03 -17.51
CA CYS A 299 -6.64 5.40 -17.85
C CYS A 299 -6.79 5.53 -19.37
N GLU A 300 -7.63 4.70 -19.97
CA GLU A 300 -8.10 4.87 -21.35
C GLU A 300 -9.26 5.90 -21.40
N LYS A 301 -10.10 5.90 -22.44
CA LYS A 301 -11.02 7.01 -22.72
C LYS A 301 -12.13 7.11 -21.67
N ARG A 302 -12.35 8.30 -21.09
CA ARG A 302 -13.31 8.53 -19.99
C ARG A 302 -13.11 7.61 -18.77
N ALA A 303 -11.97 6.94 -18.68
CA ALA A 303 -11.65 6.08 -17.56
C ALA A 303 -11.25 6.91 -16.34
N ARG A 304 -11.53 6.39 -15.14
CA ARG A 304 -11.21 7.05 -13.87
C ARG A 304 -10.43 6.10 -12.95
N ILE A 305 -9.35 6.61 -12.39
CA ILE A 305 -8.61 5.93 -11.32
C ILE A 305 -8.51 6.89 -10.13
N SER A 306 -8.94 6.43 -8.95
CA SER A 306 -8.78 7.14 -7.69
C SER A 306 -7.91 6.34 -6.75
N TRP A 307 -6.79 6.93 -6.32
CA TRP A 307 -5.92 6.39 -5.28
C TRP A 307 -6.28 7.05 -3.94
N THR A 308 -6.55 6.24 -2.92
CA THR A 308 -6.74 6.72 -1.56
C THR A 308 -5.77 5.96 -0.65
N GLN A 309 -4.99 6.65 0.17
CA GLN A 309 -4.00 5.99 1.02
C GLN A 309 -3.88 6.64 2.40
N VAL A 310 -3.73 5.79 3.41
CA VAL A 310 -3.37 6.15 4.79
C VAL A 310 -2.16 5.31 5.18
N GLU A 311 -1.07 6.00 5.49
CA GLU A 311 0.25 5.40 5.55
C GLU A 311 0.92 5.74 6.87
N THR A 312 1.19 4.71 7.65
CA THR A 312 1.92 4.81 8.91
C THR A 312 2.82 3.59 9.13
N GLY A 313 3.77 3.73 10.03
CA GLY A 313 4.51 2.61 10.59
C GLY A 313 5.69 2.06 9.80
N SER A 314 6.11 2.61 8.64
CA SER A 314 7.36 2.16 8.00
C SER A 314 8.56 2.96 8.52
N ALA A 315 9.73 2.32 8.69
CA ALA A 315 10.97 3.04 8.98
C ALA A 315 11.33 3.98 7.84
N ILE A 316 11.21 3.48 6.59
CA ILE A 316 11.37 4.27 5.39
C ILE A 316 10.25 3.99 4.41
N THR A 317 9.66 5.06 3.87
CA THR A 317 8.63 4.98 2.84
C THR A 317 9.09 5.68 1.57
N TRP A 318 9.07 4.97 0.44
CA TRP A 318 9.39 5.52 -0.87
C TRP A 318 8.40 5.07 -1.93
N LYS A 319 7.47 5.93 -2.32
CA LYS A 319 6.43 5.59 -3.30
C LYS A 319 5.80 6.79 -3.97
N TYR A 320 5.40 6.57 -5.23
CA TYR A 320 4.69 7.58 -6.02
C TYR A 320 3.58 6.95 -6.87
N PRO A 321 2.41 6.60 -6.28
CA PRO A 321 1.27 6.16 -7.07
C PRO A 321 0.98 7.15 -8.19
N SER A 322 0.82 6.62 -9.40
CA SER A 322 0.82 7.44 -10.61
C SER A 322 -0.39 7.13 -11.48
N CYS A 323 -0.92 8.14 -12.18
CA CYS A 323 -1.92 7.94 -13.23
C CYS A 323 -1.37 8.40 -14.58
N VAL A 324 -1.44 7.50 -15.57
CA VAL A 324 -1.23 7.82 -16.98
C VAL A 324 -2.60 8.05 -17.60
N LEU A 325 -2.97 9.32 -17.76
CA LEU A 325 -4.23 9.77 -18.34
C LEU A 325 -4.11 9.77 -19.86
N LYS A 326 -4.15 8.55 -20.43
CA LYS A 326 -3.88 8.29 -21.85
C LYS A 326 -5.06 8.67 -22.72
N GLY A 327 -6.26 8.21 -22.37
CA GLY A 327 -7.46 8.46 -23.13
C GLY A 327 -8.02 9.86 -22.92
N ASP A 328 -8.74 10.36 -23.93
CA ASP A 328 -9.49 11.60 -23.84
C ASP A 328 -10.52 11.53 -22.70
N ASP A 329 -10.72 12.66 -22.02
CA ASP A 329 -11.65 12.85 -20.90
C ASP A 329 -11.38 11.94 -19.69
N SER A 330 -10.19 11.33 -19.58
CA SER A 330 -9.81 10.51 -18.43
C SER A 330 -9.51 11.32 -17.16
N VAL A 331 -9.73 10.68 -16.01
CA VAL A 331 -9.64 11.32 -14.68
C VAL A 331 -8.68 10.52 -13.77
N GLY A 332 -7.78 11.23 -13.08
CA GLY A 332 -6.88 10.66 -12.08
C GLY A 332 -6.98 11.40 -10.75
N GLU A 333 -7.25 10.68 -9.67
CA GLU A 333 -7.37 11.26 -8.35
C GLU A 333 -6.38 10.62 -7.38
N PHE A 334 -5.90 11.40 -6.42
CA PHE A 334 -4.97 10.94 -5.40
C PHE A 334 -5.27 11.65 -4.08
N TYR A 335 -5.56 10.86 -3.05
CA TYR A 335 -5.85 11.30 -1.70
C TYR A 335 -4.91 10.56 -0.75
N SER A 336 -4.08 11.29 0.00
CA SER A 336 -3.05 10.67 0.83
C SER A 336 -2.96 11.30 2.20
N VAL A 337 -2.91 10.45 3.23
CA VAL A 337 -2.42 10.79 4.57
C VAL A 337 -1.12 10.03 4.80
N ALA A 338 -0.04 10.75 5.08
CA ALA A 338 1.24 10.16 5.47
C ALA A 338 1.65 10.66 6.85
N ILE A 339 1.85 9.74 7.80
CA ILE A 339 2.24 10.05 9.18
C ILE A 339 3.64 9.50 9.42
N THR A 340 4.53 10.36 9.91
CA THR A 340 5.87 9.96 10.35
C THR A 340 6.11 10.44 11.78
N ASN A 341 6.70 9.57 12.59
CA ASN A 341 7.07 9.82 13.97
C ASN A 341 8.47 9.22 14.27
N ASN A 342 9.03 9.46 15.45
CA ASN A 342 10.35 8.97 15.87
C ASN A 342 11.42 9.29 14.80
N ARG A 343 12.13 8.29 14.29
CA ARG A 343 13.17 8.41 13.25
C ARG A 343 12.68 8.05 11.85
N GLN A 344 11.36 7.92 11.65
CA GLN A 344 10.79 7.53 10.36
C GLN A 344 11.09 8.56 9.27
N GLN A 345 11.27 8.07 8.04
CA GLN A 345 11.52 8.89 6.87
C GLN A 345 10.52 8.53 5.76
N ALA A 346 9.91 9.53 5.14
CA ALA A 346 8.99 9.33 4.02
C ALA A 346 9.34 10.26 2.86
N ASP A 347 9.54 9.73 1.66
CA ASP A 347 9.52 10.47 0.40
C ASP A 347 8.39 9.88 -0.46
N THR A 348 7.21 10.47 -0.30
CA THR A 348 5.94 10.01 -0.88
C THR A 348 5.32 11.07 -1.78
N GLY A 349 4.42 10.67 -2.66
CA GLY A 349 3.63 11.63 -3.43
C GLY A 349 2.98 10.97 -4.62
N THR A 350 2.75 11.71 -5.70
CA THR A 350 2.05 11.18 -6.88
C THR A 350 2.59 11.73 -8.19
N LYS A 351 2.37 11.00 -9.29
CA LYS A 351 2.66 11.49 -10.64
C LYS A 351 1.41 11.44 -11.52
N MET A 352 0.98 12.59 -12.02
CA MET A 352 -0.12 12.70 -12.96
C MET A 352 0.43 13.04 -14.34
N LEU A 353 0.34 12.09 -15.28
CA LEU A 353 0.77 12.25 -16.66
C LEU A 353 -0.45 12.45 -17.56
N HIS A 354 -0.68 13.68 -17.99
CA HIS A 354 -1.76 14.03 -18.91
C HIS A 354 -1.31 13.87 -20.35
N VAL A 355 -1.97 12.98 -21.09
CA VAL A 355 -1.70 12.68 -22.51
C VAL A 355 -2.90 12.99 -23.38
N GLY A 356 -4.08 12.47 -23.01
CA GLY A 356 -5.34 12.70 -23.72
C GLY A 356 -5.86 14.14 -23.56
N LYS A 357 -6.85 14.49 -24.39
CA LYS A 357 -7.56 15.78 -24.30
C LYS A 357 -8.49 15.80 -23.10
N ASN A 358 -8.75 16.99 -22.56
CA ASN A 358 -9.69 17.26 -21.46
C ASN A 358 -9.46 16.41 -20.20
N THR A 359 -8.24 15.90 -20.01
CA THR A 359 -7.92 15.04 -18.87
C THR A 359 -7.90 15.84 -17.58
N ARG A 360 -8.36 15.25 -16.48
CA ARG A 360 -8.45 15.93 -15.19
C ARG A 360 -7.68 15.18 -14.12
N SER A 361 -6.99 15.92 -13.25
CA SER A 361 -6.44 15.34 -12.05
C SER A 361 -6.69 16.18 -10.80
N ARG A 362 -6.91 15.49 -9.68
CA ARG A 362 -7.04 16.10 -8.35
C ARG A 362 -6.10 15.39 -7.39
N VAL A 363 -5.29 16.15 -6.69
CA VAL A 363 -4.28 15.63 -5.76
C VAL A 363 -4.46 16.34 -4.42
N ILE A 364 -4.80 15.58 -3.38
CA ILE A 364 -4.91 16.06 -2.01
C ILE A 364 -3.95 15.24 -1.15
N ALA A 365 -2.87 15.86 -0.69
CA ALA A 365 -1.88 15.21 0.16
C ALA A 365 -1.82 15.92 1.52
N LYS A 366 -1.95 15.14 2.59
CA LYS A 366 -1.88 15.58 3.99
C LYS A 366 -0.71 14.85 4.64
N GLY A 367 0.35 15.58 4.97
CA GLY A 367 1.51 15.06 5.69
C GLY A 367 1.46 15.45 7.15
N VAL A 368 1.74 14.51 8.06
CA VAL A 368 1.92 14.78 9.49
C VAL A 368 3.32 14.30 9.88
N SER A 369 4.12 15.19 10.45
CA SER A 369 5.48 14.88 10.90
C SER A 369 5.61 15.21 12.38
N ALA A 370 6.06 14.23 13.16
CA ALA A 370 6.23 14.31 14.61
C ALA A 370 7.60 13.77 15.06
N GLY A 371 7.97 14.02 16.32
CA GLY A 371 9.23 13.57 16.89
C GLY A 371 10.45 14.09 16.12
N HIS A 372 11.34 13.19 15.70
CA HIS A 372 12.54 13.51 14.91
C HIS A 372 12.38 13.16 13.41
N SER A 373 11.14 12.94 12.97
CA SER A 373 10.88 12.33 11.67
C SER A 373 11.07 13.31 10.52
N GLN A 374 11.20 12.75 9.31
CA GLN A 374 11.30 13.52 8.07
C GLN A 374 10.20 13.09 7.10
N SER A 375 9.25 13.98 6.83
CA SER A 375 8.21 13.77 5.82
C SER A 375 8.49 14.61 4.59
N THR A 376 8.52 14.01 3.42
CA THR A 376 8.71 14.68 2.14
C THR A 376 7.57 14.31 1.20
N TYR A 377 6.75 15.29 0.85
CA TYR A 377 5.86 15.18 -0.30
C TYR A 377 6.62 15.54 -1.58
N ARG A 378 6.55 14.68 -2.59
CA ARG A 378 7.11 14.91 -3.92
C ARG A 378 6.12 14.51 -5.01
N GLY A 379 5.54 15.52 -5.66
CA GLY A 379 4.56 15.36 -6.72
C GLY A 379 5.10 15.75 -8.09
N ARG A 380 4.66 15.08 -9.16
CA ARG A 380 4.93 15.50 -10.54
C ARG A 380 3.66 15.57 -11.37
N ILE A 381 3.34 16.76 -11.86
CA ILE A 381 2.28 17.00 -12.83
C ILE A 381 2.92 17.28 -14.18
N ARG A 382 2.63 16.44 -15.18
CA ARG A 382 3.14 16.63 -16.54
C ARG A 382 2.00 16.69 -17.54
N ILE A 383 1.87 17.82 -18.23
CA ILE A 383 0.94 18.01 -19.33
C ILE A 383 1.69 17.89 -20.65
N ASN A 384 1.38 16.86 -21.43
CA ASN A 384 2.01 16.66 -22.74
C ASN A 384 1.44 17.64 -23.79
N PRO A 385 2.18 17.89 -24.89
CA PRO A 385 1.76 18.83 -25.93
C PRO A 385 0.38 18.57 -26.54
N MET A 386 -0.06 17.31 -26.61
CA MET A 386 -1.35 16.92 -27.20
C MET A 386 -2.53 17.02 -26.22
N ALA A 387 -2.27 17.22 -24.93
CA ALA A 387 -3.26 17.15 -23.86
C ALA A 387 -4.05 18.46 -23.71
N HIS A 388 -4.76 18.85 -24.77
CA HIS A 388 -5.53 20.10 -24.81
C HIS A 388 -6.67 20.11 -23.78
N GLY A 389 -6.87 21.23 -23.09
CA GLY A 389 -7.97 21.40 -22.14
C GLY A 389 -7.78 20.64 -20.82
N SER A 390 -6.57 20.11 -20.57
CA SER A 390 -6.26 19.38 -19.34
C SER A 390 -6.32 20.28 -18.12
N ARG A 391 -6.75 19.73 -16.99
CA ARG A 391 -6.82 20.44 -15.71
C ARG A 391 -6.20 19.64 -14.58
N ASN A 392 -5.43 20.31 -13.73
CA ASN A 392 -4.93 19.76 -12.49
C ASN A 392 -5.20 20.73 -11.34
N TYR A 393 -5.65 20.19 -10.21
CA TYR A 393 -5.64 20.86 -8.92
C TYR A 393 -4.85 20.01 -7.93
N THR A 394 -3.85 20.61 -7.29
CA THR A 394 -3.00 19.95 -6.31
C THR A 394 -2.98 20.76 -5.02
N GLN A 395 -3.28 20.12 -3.89
CA GLN A 395 -3.21 20.69 -2.54
C GLN A 395 -2.34 19.80 -1.66
N CYS A 396 -1.28 20.38 -1.09
CA CYS A 396 -0.29 19.68 -0.27
C CYS A 396 -0.19 20.36 1.09
N ASP A 397 -0.86 19.81 2.09
CA ASP A 397 -0.82 20.37 3.44
C ASP A 397 0.10 19.54 4.33
N SER A 398 0.89 20.20 5.16
CA SER A 398 1.79 19.58 6.11
C SER A 398 1.53 20.11 7.52
N LEU A 399 1.46 19.20 8.49
CA LEU A 399 1.31 19.51 9.90
C LEU A 399 2.54 19.02 10.67
N LEU A 400 3.21 19.94 11.35
CA LEU A 400 4.33 19.60 12.25
C LEU A 400 3.86 19.54 13.70
N ILE A 401 4.35 18.53 14.41
CA ILE A 401 4.13 18.28 15.83
C ILE A 401 5.50 18.26 16.50
N GLY A 402 5.77 19.25 17.36
CA GLY A 402 7.09 19.48 17.94
C GLY A 402 7.98 20.42 17.11
N ASP A 403 9.24 20.51 17.50
CA ASP A 403 10.27 21.40 16.94
C ASP A 403 11.46 20.66 16.31
N GLU A 404 11.56 19.34 16.44
CA GLU A 404 12.65 18.50 15.92
C GLU A 404 12.29 17.71 14.64
N CYS A 405 11.03 17.78 14.20
CA CYS A 405 10.55 17.15 12.97
C CYS A 405 10.65 18.08 11.76
N ALA A 406 10.55 17.53 10.54
CA ALA A 406 10.49 18.36 9.34
C ALA A 406 9.55 17.81 8.26
N ALA A 407 8.85 18.74 7.62
CA ALA A 407 8.02 18.49 6.45
C ALA A 407 8.57 19.24 5.24
N HIS A 408 8.76 18.54 4.13
CA HIS A 408 9.31 19.07 2.87
C HIS A 408 8.29 18.88 1.75
N THR A 409 8.07 19.90 0.92
CA THR A 409 7.18 19.82 -0.24
C THR A 409 7.97 20.14 -1.50
N VAL A 410 8.07 19.18 -2.41
CA VAL A 410 8.87 19.28 -3.65
C VAL A 410 7.99 19.02 -4.89
N PRO A 411 7.29 20.04 -5.42
CA PRO A 411 6.45 19.89 -6.60
C PRO A 411 7.25 20.03 -7.89
N TYR A 412 6.89 19.22 -8.90
CA TYR A 412 7.38 19.32 -10.27
C TYR A 412 6.19 19.55 -11.20
N ILE A 413 6.18 20.69 -11.89
CA ILE A 413 5.12 21.04 -12.86
C ILE A 413 5.75 21.23 -14.23
N GLU A 414 5.34 20.39 -15.19
CA GLU A 414 5.78 20.43 -16.58
C GLU A 414 4.57 20.61 -17.50
N ALA A 415 4.17 21.86 -17.75
CA ALA A 415 3.05 22.18 -18.63
C ALA A 415 3.54 22.51 -20.06
N ARG A 416 3.37 21.57 -21.00
CA ARG A 416 3.78 21.75 -22.41
C ARG A 416 2.60 22.01 -23.36
N ASN A 417 1.45 22.44 -22.83
CA ASN A 417 0.25 22.76 -23.61
C ASN A 417 -0.36 24.08 -23.11
N GLN A 418 -0.70 24.98 -24.03
CA GLN A 418 -1.18 26.34 -23.73
C GLN A 418 -2.62 26.40 -23.19
N SER A 419 -3.45 25.39 -23.46
CA SER A 419 -4.83 25.35 -22.97
C SER A 419 -4.99 24.63 -21.63
N ALA A 420 -3.88 24.23 -21.00
CA ALA A 420 -3.88 23.56 -19.71
C ALA A 420 -4.09 24.53 -18.56
N GLN A 421 -4.81 24.07 -17.52
CA GLN A 421 -4.95 24.78 -16.25
C GLN A 421 -4.30 23.92 -15.15
N VAL A 422 -3.31 24.46 -14.46
CA VAL A 422 -2.59 23.74 -13.40
C VAL A 422 -2.50 24.64 -12.19
N GLU A 423 -3.09 24.20 -11.09
CA GLU A 423 -3.11 24.89 -9.80
C GLU A 423 -2.40 24.03 -8.76
N HIS A 424 -1.50 24.64 -7.98
CA HIS A 424 -0.78 23.97 -6.91
C HIS A 424 -0.73 24.88 -5.68
N GLU A 425 -1.26 24.36 -4.58
CA GLU A 425 -1.27 25.00 -3.28
C GLU A 425 -0.52 24.10 -2.30
N ALA A 426 0.30 24.72 -1.45
CA ALA A 426 0.99 24.02 -0.38
C ALA A 426 0.95 24.84 0.90
N THR A 427 0.50 24.23 1.99
CA THR A 427 0.39 24.87 3.29
C THR A 427 1.22 24.10 4.31
N THR A 428 1.91 24.82 5.18
CA THR A 428 2.59 24.20 6.32
C THR A 428 2.04 24.84 7.59
N SER A 429 1.62 24.01 8.53
CA SER A 429 1.04 24.45 9.79
C SER A 429 1.68 23.69 10.95
N LYS A 430 1.64 24.30 12.13
CA LYS A 430 1.96 23.64 13.39
C LYS A 430 0.67 23.45 14.16
N VAL A 431 0.60 22.43 15.01
CA VAL A 431 -0.50 22.31 15.97
C VAL A 431 -0.49 23.54 16.88
N SER A 432 -1.63 24.23 16.96
CA SER A 432 -1.75 25.46 17.72
C SER A 432 -1.85 25.16 19.22
N GLU A 433 -0.96 25.75 20.02
CA GLU A 433 -1.02 25.68 21.48
C GLU A 433 -2.37 26.20 22.02
N ASP A 434 -2.94 27.24 21.40
CA ASP A 434 -4.26 27.76 21.76
C ASP A 434 -5.38 26.74 21.50
N GLN A 435 -5.30 25.97 20.42
CA GLN A 435 -6.27 24.90 20.13
C GLN A 435 -6.18 23.77 21.16
N ILE A 436 -4.96 23.35 21.50
CA ILE A 436 -4.73 22.33 22.53
C ILE A 436 -5.21 22.84 23.90
N PHE A 437 -4.85 24.07 24.28
CA PHE A 437 -5.28 24.71 25.51
C PHE A 437 -6.81 24.81 25.59
N TYR A 438 -7.48 25.18 24.49
CA TYR A 438 -8.93 25.24 24.42
C TYR A 438 -9.59 23.87 24.67
N CYS A 439 -9.08 22.82 24.03
CA CYS A 439 -9.55 21.44 24.25
C CYS A 439 -9.33 21.00 25.71
N ARG A 440 -8.15 21.26 26.27
CA ARG A 440 -7.82 20.95 27.66
C ARG A 440 -8.72 21.70 28.65
N GLN A 441 -9.03 22.97 28.37
CA GLN A 441 -9.98 23.76 29.17
C GLN A 441 -11.40 23.16 29.16
N ARG A 442 -11.74 22.36 28.16
CA ARG A 442 -13.02 21.62 28.06
C ARG A 442 -12.97 20.22 28.66
N GLY A 443 -11.86 19.86 29.33
CA GLY A 443 -11.68 18.56 29.97
C GLY A 443 -11.22 17.45 29.03
N ILE A 444 -10.84 17.78 27.79
CA ILE A 444 -10.29 16.82 26.84
C ILE A 444 -8.79 16.66 27.12
N PRO A 445 -8.29 15.43 27.38
CA PRO A 445 -6.85 15.19 27.55
C PRO A 445 -6.04 15.64 26.33
N GLU A 446 -4.75 15.91 26.55
CA GLU A 446 -3.88 16.48 25.51
C GLU A 446 -3.73 15.56 24.28
N GLU A 447 -3.55 14.26 24.50
CA GLU A 447 -3.45 13.26 23.42
C GLU A 447 -4.76 13.13 22.62
N GLU A 448 -5.91 13.17 23.31
CA GLU A 448 -7.23 13.16 22.66
C GLU A 448 -7.48 14.44 21.86
N ALA A 449 -7.04 15.60 22.38
CA ALA A 449 -7.12 16.87 21.68
C ALA A 449 -6.28 16.88 20.40
N LEU A 450 -5.05 16.36 20.48
CA LEU A 450 -4.17 16.22 19.32
C LEU A 450 -4.80 15.30 18.26
N THR A 451 -5.29 14.14 18.68
CA THR A 451 -5.97 13.18 17.80
C THR A 451 -7.18 13.80 17.11
N LEU A 452 -7.98 14.61 17.83
CA LEU A 452 -9.12 15.33 17.27
C LEU A 452 -8.70 16.34 16.19
N ILE A 453 -7.68 17.15 16.46
CA ILE A 453 -7.16 18.16 15.52
C ILE A 453 -6.64 17.49 14.24
N ILE A 454 -5.89 16.40 14.40
CA ILE A 454 -5.26 15.70 13.27
C ILE A 454 -6.30 14.95 12.44
N ASN A 455 -7.28 14.31 13.06
CA ASN A 455 -8.40 13.73 12.32
C ASN A 455 -9.20 14.81 11.57
N GLY A 456 -9.34 16.01 12.15
CA GLY A 456 -9.91 17.17 11.45
C GLY A 456 -9.08 17.59 10.23
N PHE A 457 -7.76 17.62 10.37
CA PHE A 457 -6.82 17.93 9.28
C PHE A 457 -6.85 16.89 8.14
N CYS A 458 -6.96 15.61 8.49
CA CYS A 458 -6.99 14.49 7.54
C CYS A 458 -8.38 14.20 6.96
N ARG A 459 -9.43 14.89 7.41
CA ARG A 459 -10.83 14.59 7.10
C ARG A 459 -11.12 14.40 5.61
N GLU A 460 -10.62 15.30 4.76
CA GLU A 460 -10.88 15.27 3.31
C GLU A 460 -10.40 13.97 2.66
N VAL A 461 -9.30 13.39 3.14
CA VAL A 461 -8.79 12.10 2.62
C VAL A 461 -9.53 10.93 3.24
N LEU A 462 -9.81 10.99 4.54
CA LEU A 462 -10.51 9.91 5.25
C LEU A 462 -11.94 9.69 4.73
N GLN A 463 -12.59 10.73 4.20
CA GLN A 463 -13.92 10.65 3.60
C GLN A 463 -13.93 9.94 2.23
N GLU A 464 -12.77 9.77 1.58
CA GLU A 464 -12.64 9.04 0.32
C GLU A 464 -12.41 7.53 0.53
N LEU A 465 -12.18 7.08 1.77
CA LEU A 465 -12.14 5.68 2.13
C LEU A 465 -13.56 5.11 2.32
N PRO A 466 -13.79 3.81 2.06
CA PRO A 466 -15.02 3.17 2.48
C PRO A 466 -15.18 3.26 4.00
N MET A 467 -16.43 3.41 4.47
CA MET A 467 -16.73 3.81 5.85
C MET A 467 -16.06 2.92 6.90
N GLU A 468 -16.07 1.60 6.72
CA GLU A 468 -15.44 0.68 7.68
C GLU A 468 -13.95 0.97 7.86
N PHE A 469 -13.24 1.27 6.77
CA PHE A 469 -11.80 1.56 6.76
C PHE A 469 -11.48 2.98 7.19
N ALA A 470 -12.39 3.94 6.97
CA ALA A 470 -12.24 5.29 7.49
C ALA A 470 -12.19 5.29 9.03
N VAL A 471 -12.98 4.45 9.71
CA VAL A 471 -12.93 4.30 11.17
C VAL A 471 -11.61 3.68 11.62
N GLU A 472 -11.15 2.64 10.93
CA GLU A 472 -9.88 1.98 11.25
C GLU A 472 -8.70 2.94 11.07
N ALA A 473 -8.65 3.66 9.95
CA ALA A 473 -7.65 4.67 9.67
C ALA A 473 -7.62 5.77 10.74
N GLN A 474 -8.78 6.26 11.20
CA GLN A 474 -8.85 7.26 12.29
C GLN A 474 -8.25 6.76 13.59
N LYS A 475 -8.46 5.48 13.93
CA LYS A 475 -7.85 4.87 15.12
C LYS A 475 -6.34 4.72 14.96
N LEU A 476 -5.88 4.30 13.78
CA LEU A 476 -4.45 4.17 13.47
C LEU A 476 -3.70 5.50 13.53
N VAL A 477 -4.34 6.58 13.06
CA VAL A 477 -3.81 7.95 13.18
C VAL A 477 -3.54 8.31 14.63
N GLY A 478 -4.49 8.03 15.54
CA GLY A 478 -4.32 8.29 16.97
C GLY A 478 -3.17 7.50 17.58
N ILE A 479 -3.15 6.18 17.38
CA ILE A 479 -2.13 5.28 17.96
C ILE A 479 -0.72 5.64 17.47
N SER A 480 -0.56 6.02 16.20
CA SER A 480 0.75 6.36 15.62
C SER A 480 1.38 7.61 16.24
N LEU A 481 0.58 8.40 16.97
CA LEU A 481 0.96 9.69 17.51
C LEU A 481 0.96 9.73 19.04
N GLU A 482 0.54 8.65 19.71
CA GLU A 482 0.70 8.48 21.16
C GLU A 482 2.19 8.64 21.54
N GLY A 483 2.48 9.40 22.59
CA GLY A 483 3.86 9.69 23.02
C GLY A 483 4.66 10.66 22.15
N SER A 484 4.08 11.21 21.06
CA SER A 484 4.77 12.22 20.21
C SER A 484 4.76 13.64 20.78
N VAL A 485 4.15 13.80 21.96
CA VAL A 485 4.03 15.05 22.70
C VAL A 485 4.97 14.96 23.90
N GLY A 486 6.17 15.49 23.74
CA GLY A 486 7.23 15.49 24.75
C GLY A 486 8.37 16.38 24.34
#